data_AF-A0A926HY69-F1
#
_entry.id   AF-A0A926HY69-F1
#
_cell.length_a   1.000
_cell.length_b   1.000
_cell.length_c   1.000
_cell.angle_alpha   90.00
_cell.angle_beta   90.00
_cell.angle_gamma   90.00
#
_symmetry.space_group_name_H-M   'P 1'
#
loop_
_entity.id
_entity.type
_entity.pdbx_description
1 polymer ?
#
loop_
_entity_poly.entity_id
_entity_poly.type
_entity_poly.pdbx_seq_one_letter_code
_entity_poly.pdbx_strand_id
1 'polypeptide(L)'
;MAQYVITDGEKYIKSNFNGKVTQATNITMADVFDTKQQAMSFLKNSICKAWQRKYYVAEYENGDVVQCTVPKPPKTIKKITDKVFEISDEPLGLTEWELRLDGMQNLFQDAAKRANELSQEMSDIEAKIVDWEHYIEFTKLNAREGYKAYSALNRLFEQRRAIKNEKKLVSAINRNQNCSNGMTEIINVLEGLKHQKYRARALPELFECGIDEVV
;
A
#
# COMPACT_ATOMS: atom_id res chain seq x y z
N MET A 1 -19.05 17.81 -9.48
CA MET A 1 -19.61 16.80 -8.55
C MET A 1 -18.78 15.55 -8.74
N ALA A 2 -18.11 15.09 -7.70
CA ALA A 2 -17.20 13.95 -7.80
C ALA A 2 -18.00 12.65 -8.04
N GLN A 3 -17.61 11.89 -9.05
CA GLN A 3 -18.19 10.60 -9.38
C GLN A 3 -17.26 9.46 -8.93
N TYR A 4 -17.81 8.27 -8.70
CA TYR A 4 -17.07 7.14 -8.15
C TYR A 4 -17.26 5.89 -8.99
N VAL A 5 -16.21 5.10 -9.15
CA VAL A 5 -16.23 3.80 -9.86
C VAL A 5 -15.58 2.71 -9.01
N ILE A 6 -15.88 1.45 -9.30
CA ILE A 6 -15.25 0.30 -8.65
C ILE A 6 -14.25 -0.34 -9.63
N THR A 7 -12.96 -0.39 -9.24
CA THR A 7 -11.87 -0.83 -10.10
C THR A 7 -10.82 -1.65 -9.34
N ASP A 8 -10.07 -2.49 -10.03
CA ASP A 8 -8.85 -3.14 -9.51
C ASP A 8 -7.56 -2.50 -10.08
N GLY A 9 -7.70 -1.37 -10.80
CA GLY A 9 -6.63 -0.66 -11.50
C GLY A 9 -6.43 -1.10 -12.95
N GLU A 10 -7.02 -2.22 -13.38
CA GLU A 10 -6.97 -2.70 -14.78
C GLU A 10 -8.38 -2.86 -15.38
N LYS A 11 -9.36 -3.25 -14.57
CA LYS A 11 -10.74 -3.53 -14.95
C LYS A 11 -11.71 -2.80 -14.04
N TYR A 12 -12.90 -2.58 -14.56
CA TYR A 12 -13.99 -1.90 -13.88
C TYR A 12 -15.16 -2.84 -13.65
N ILE A 13 -16.04 -2.48 -12.73
CA ILE A 13 -17.26 -3.25 -12.45
C ILE A 13 -18.46 -2.58 -13.11
N LYS A 14 -19.31 -3.41 -13.72
CA LYS A 14 -20.62 -3.02 -14.24
C LYS A 14 -21.70 -4.05 -13.89
N SER A 15 -22.93 -3.60 -13.72
CA SER A 15 -24.09 -4.47 -13.53
C SER A 15 -24.95 -4.51 -14.79
N ASN A 16 -25.43 -5.71 -15.12
CA ASN A 16 -26.40 -5.87 -16.21
C ASN A 16 -27.83 -5.62 -15.67
N PHE A 17 -28.80 -5.44 -16.58
CA PHE A 17 -30.22 -5.25 -16.27
C PHE A 17 -30.83 -6.30 -15.32
N ASN A 18 -30.24 -7.52 -15.28
CA ASN A 18 -30.66 -8.61 -14.39
C ASN A 18 -29.97 -8.58 -13.00
N GLY A 19 -29.29 -7.49 -12.65
CA GLY A 19 -28.54 -7.34 -11.38
C GLY A 19 -27.25 -8.15 -11.29
N LYS A 20 -26.85 -8.85 -12.36
CA LYS A 20 -25.60 -9.64 -12.39
C LYS A 20 -24.40 -8.73 -12.63
N VAL A 21 -23.43 -8.80 -11.74
CA VAL A 21 -22.19 -8.02 -11.79
C VAL A 21 -21.16 -8.68 -12.72
N THR A 22 -20.56 -7.89 -13.60
CA THR A 22 -19.52 -8.33 -14.57
C THR A 22 -18.36 -7.33 -14.63
N GLN A 23 -17.25 -7.76 -15.23
CA GLN A 23 -16.07 -6.91 -15.45
C GLN A 23 -16.18 -6.17 -16.78
N ALA A 24 -15.83 -4.90 -16.79
CA ALA A 24 -15.62 -4.08 -17.98
C ALA A 24 -14.13 -3.79 -18.14
N THR A 25 -13.66 -3.76 -19.39
CA THR A 25 -12.28 -3.38 -19.74
C THR A 25 -12.09 -1.88 -19.88
N ASN A 26 -13.18 -1.14 -20.13
CA ASN A 26 -13.16 0.31 -20.31
C ASN A 26 -14.04 0.99 -19.26
N ILE A 27 -13.59 2.15 -18.78
CA ILE A 27 -14.29 2.94 -17.77
C ILE A 27 -15.65 3.46 -18.25
N THR A 28 -15.79 3.72 -19.55
CA THR A 28 -17.05 4.16 -20.17
C THR A 28 -18.18 3.14 -20.06
N MET A 29 -17.86 1.88 -19.76
CA MET A 29 -18.83 0.81 -19.57
C MET A 29 -19.02 0.44 -18.10
N ALA A 30 -18.38 1.16 -17.17
CA ALA A 30 -18.46 0.92 -15.74
C ALA A 30 -19.72 1.55 -15.13
N ASP A 31 -20.17 1.01 -14.00
CA ASP A 31 -21.18 1.67 -13.18
C ASP A 31 -20.53 2.86 -12.46
N VAL A 32 -21.12 4.03 -12.63
CA VAL A 32 -20.68 5.29 -12.01
C VAL A 32 -21.66 5.65 -10.90
N PHE A 33 -21.13 6.03 -9.74
CA PHE A 33 -21.89 6.39 -8.55
C PHE A 33 -21.68 7.86 -8.21
N ASP A 34 -22.75 8.56 -7.81
CA ASP A 34 -22.67 9.99 -7.45
C ASP A 34 -22.04 10.21 -6.07
N THR A 35 -22.01 9.17 -5.23
CA THR A 35 -21.42 9.25 -3.88
C THR A 35 -20.56 8.04 -3.56
N LYS A 36 -19.49 8.27 -2.79
CA LYS A 36 -18.59 7.24 -2.29
C LYS A 36 -19.31 6.15 -1.50
N GLN A 37 -20.32 6.54 -0.72
CA GLN A 37 -21.08 5.63 0.13
C GLN A 37 -21.92 4.65 -0.70
N GLN A 38 -22.53 5.10 -1.80
CA GLN A 38 -23.26 4.23 -2.72
C GLN A 38 -22.31 3.19 -3.34
N ALA A 39 -21.14 3.62 -3.82
CA ALA A 39 -20.14 2.71 -4.37
C ALA A 39 -19.62 1.69 -3.34
N MET A 40 -19.39 2.11 -2.09
CA MET A 40 -18.97 1.22 -1.01
C MET A 40 -20.07 0.21 -0.62
N SER A 41 -21.32 0.65 -0.55
CA SER A 41 -22.46 -0.23 -0.28
C SER A 41 -22.61 -1.27 -1.39
N PHE A 42 -22.48 -0.85 -2.65
CA PHE A 42 -22.52 -1.75 -3.80
C PHE A 42 -21.37 -2.76 -3.79
N LEU A 43 -20.13 -2.33 -3.51
CA LEU A 43 -18.97 -3.22 -3.36
C LEU A 43 -19.21 -4.26 -2.26
N LYS A 44 -19.78 -3.87 -1.12
CA LYS A 44 -19.99 -4.76 0.03
C LYS A 44 -21.15 -5.73 -0.15
N ASN A 45 -22.22 -5.33 -0.83
CA ASN A 45 -23.48 -6.07 -0.86
C ASN A 45 -23.75 -6.79 -2.19
N SER A 46 -23.27 -6.23 -3.31
CA SER A 46 -23.58 -6.72 -4.66
C SER A 46 -22.45 -7.55 -5.29
N ILE A 47 -21.24 -7.45 -4.76
CA ILE A 47 -20.04 -8.10 -5.30
C ILE A 47 -19.64 -9.29 -4.42
N CYS A 48 -19.23 -10.42 -4.99
CA CYS A 48 -18.84 -11.60 -4.23
C CYS A 48 -17.56 -11.37 -3.40
N LYS A 49 -17.41 -12.08 -2.27
CA LYS A 49 -16.27 -11.91 -1.34
C LYS A 49 -14.87 -12.08 -1.97
N ALA A 50 -14.76 -12.82 -3.07
CA ALA A 50 -13.49 -12.96 -3.79
C ALA A 50 -13.11 -11.66 -4.52
N TRP A 51 -14.09 -10.99 -5.13
CA TRP A 51 -13.90 -9.74 -5.85
C TRP A 51 -13.85 -8.53 -4.91
N GLN A 52 -14.55 -8.57 -3.77
CA GLN A 52 -14.45 -7.53 -2.73
C GLN A 52 -13.02 -7.27 -2.24
N ARG A 53 -12.16 -8.30 -2.25
CA ARG A 53 -10.74 -8.18 -1.86
C ARG A 53 -9.85 -7.62 -2.97
N LYS A 54 -10.32 -7.67 -4.21
CA LYS A 54 -9.55 -7.30 -5.41
C LYS A 54 -9.88 -5.89 -5.88
N TYR A 55 -11.15 -5.51 -5.77
CA TYR A 55 -11.69 -4.24 -6.25
C TYR A 55 -11.81 -3.22 -5.11
N TYR A 56 -11.61 -1.95 -5.45
CA TYR A 56 -11.74 -0.81 -4.54
C TYR A 56 -12.54 0.32 -5.21
N VAL A 57 -13.06 1.24 -4.40
CA VAL A 57 -13.77 2.43 -4.87
C VAL A 57 -12.74 3.53 -5.19
N ALA A 58 -12.80 4.07 -6.40
CA ALA A 58 -11.93 5.15 -6.87
C ALA A 58 -12.78 6.35 -7.33
N GLU A 59 -12.20 7.55 -7.22
CA GLU A 59 -12.80 8.79 -7.73
C GLU A 59 -12.59 8.88 -9.24
N TYR A 60 -13.59 9.41 -9.93
CA TYR A 60 -13.65 9.55 -11.37
C TYR A 60 -13.95 11.01 -11.72
N GLU A 61 -13.03 11.63 -12.47
CA GLU A 61 -13.22 12.97 -13.03
C GLU A 61 -12.75 13.00 -14.49
N ASN A 62 -13.57 13.56 -15.38
CA ASN A 62 -13.24 13.86 -16.78
C ASN A 62 -12.62 12.72 -17.60
N GLY A 63 -13.12 11.48 -17.47
CA GLY A 63 -12.67 10.35 -18.30
C GLY A 63 -11.53 9.52 -17.71
N ASP A 64 -10.91 9.99 -16.62
CA ASP A 64 -9.80 9.31 -15.96
C ASP A 64 -10.11 9.00 -14.49
N VAL A 65 -9.58 7.86 -14.02
CA VAL A 65 -9.63 7.51 -12.60
C VAL A 65 -8.61 8.37 -11.87
N VAL A 66 -9.08 9.19 -10.93
CA VAL A 66 -8.21 9.89 -9.99
C VAL A 66 -7.59 8.83 -9.07
N GLN A 67 -6.31 8.50 -9.29
CA GLN A 67 -5.63 7.43 -8.58
C GLN A 67 -5.48 7.76 -7.08
N CYS A 68 -6.32 7.15 -6.24
CA CYS A 68 -5.94 6.85 -4.86
C CYS A 68 -5.01 5.63 -4.89
N THR A 69 -3.70 5.86 -4.86
CA THR A 69 -2.71 4.78 -4.83
C THR A 69 -2.73 4.11 -3.45
N VAL A 70 -3.49 3.02 -3.33
CA VAL A 70 -3.18 2.00 -2.33
C VAL A 70 -2.14 1.09 -2.98
N PRO A 71 -0.88 1.07 -2.49
CA PRO A 71 0.13 0.20 -3.05
C PRO A 71 -0.33 -1.24 -2.92
N LYS A 72 -0.28 -1.97 -4.04
CA LYS A 72 -0.42 -3.43 -4.03
C LYS A 72 0.68 -3.97 -3.10
N PRO A 73 0.34 -4.71 -2.03
CA PRO A 73 1.36 -5.28 -1.17
C PRO A 73 2.27 -6.20 -2.02
N PRO A 74 3.58 -6.23 -1.72
CA PRO A 74 4.50 -7.11 -2.42
C PRO A 74 3.97 -8.56 -2.37
N LYS A 75 3.99 -9.20 -3.54
CA LYS A 75 3.56 -10.59 -3.68
C LYS A 75 4.54 -11.49 -2.91
N THR A 76 3.96 -12.28 -2.01
CA THR A 76 4.57 -13.36 -1.22
C THR A 76 5.09 -12.96 0.15
N ILE A 77 4.19 -12.44 1.00
CA ILE A 77 4.23 -12.84 2.41
C ILE A 77 3.80 -14.31 2.41
N LYS A 78 4.72 -15.25 2.68
CA LYS A 78 4.32 -16.60 3.08
C LYS A 78 3.33 -16.41 4.21
N LYS A 79 2.08 -16.88 4.05
CA LYS A 79 1.07 -16.83 5.12
C LYS A 79 1.75 -17.32 6.39
N ILE A 80 1.97 -16.40 7.34
CA ILE A 80 2.18 -16.79 8.73
C ILE A 80 0.91 -17.58 9.03
N THR A 81 1.05 -18.89 9.20
CA THR A 81 -0.04 -19.75 9.61
C THR A 81 -0.62 -19.11 10.87
N ASP A 82 -1.88 -18.67 10.79
CA ASP A 82 -2.66 -18.12 11.88
C ASP A 82 -2.83 -19.18 12.99
N LYS A 83 -1.76 -19.51 13.72
CA LYS A 83 -1.89 -20.04 15.07
C LYS A 83 -2.10 -18.82 15.96
N VAL A 84 -3.33 -18.33 15.96
CA VAL A 84 -3.79 -17.42 17.01
C VAL A 84 -3.72 -18.25 18.29
N PHE A 85 -2.81 -17.89 19.19
CA PHE A 85 -2.77 -18.52 20.50
C PHE A 85 -3.99 -18.04 21.28
N GLU A 86 -5.03 -18.87 21.32
CA GLU A 86 -6.14 -18.67 22.23
C GLU A 86 -5.61 -18.70 23.67
N ILE A 87 -5.93 -17.66 24.42
CA ILE A 87 -5.62 -17.58 25.85
C ILE A 87 -6.65 -18.50 26.52
N SER A 88 -6.25 -19.76 26.72
CA SER A 88 -6.99 -20.74 27.51
C SER A 88 -6.65 -20.56 29.00
N ASP A 89 -7.63 -20.78 29.88
CA ASP A 89 -7.44 -20.82 31.34
C ASP A 89 -6.67 -22.08 31.81
N GLU A 90 -6.36 -23.01 30.89
CA GLU A 90 -5.54 -24.19 31.19
C GLU A 90 -4.03 -23.87 31.19
N PRO A 91 -3.24 -24.52 32.08
CA PRO A 91 -1.80 -24.33 32.14
C PRO A 91 -1.14 -24.74 30.82
N LEU A 92 -0.39 -23.80 30.26
CA LEU A 92 0.37 -23.98 29.03
C LEU A 92 1.44 -25.07 29.20
N GLY A 93 1.46 -26.06 28.32
CA GLY A 93 2.48 -27.12 28.31
C GLY A 93 3.88 -26.63 27.91
N LEU A 94 4.93 -27.34 28.29
CA LEU A 94 6.33 -26.98 27.97
C LEU A 94 6.59 -26.84 26.45
N THR A 95 5.99 -27.71 25.65
CA THR A 95 6.07 -27.70 24.18
C THR A 95 5.52 -26.42 23.56
N GLU A 96 4.58 -25.78 24.23
CA GLU A 96 3.96 -24.54 23.76
C GLU A 96 4.90 -23.35 23.99
N TRP A 97 5.59 -23.32 25.13
CA TRP A 97 6.64 -22.33 25.38
C TRP A 97 7.82 -22.46 24.42
N GLU A 98 8.22 -23.68 24.07
CA GLU A 98 9.26 -23.94 23.06
C GLU A 98 8.89 -23.33 21.70
N LEU A 99 7.65 -23.49 21.25
CA LEU A 99 7.16 -22.89 19.99
C LEU A 99 7.21 -21.36 20.01
N ARG A 100 6.88 -20.74 21.14
CA ARG A 100 6.92 -19.26 21.28
C ARG A 100 8.34 -18.73 21.26
N LEU A 101 9.27 -19.41 21.93
CA LEU A 101 10.69 -19.06 21.94
C LEU A 101 11.28 -19.20 20.53
N ASP A 102 10.96 -20.28 19.81
CA ASP A 102 11.39 -20.47 18.43
C ASP A 102 10.82 -19.37 17.51
N GLY A 103 9.53 -19.05 17.65
CA GLY A 103 8.91 -17.95 16.91
C GLY A 103 9.59 -16.60 17.15
N MET A 104 9.99 -16.31 18.40
CA MET A 104 10.72 -15.09 18.74
C MET A 104 12.14 -15.09 18.18
N GLN A 105 12.85 -16.21 18.24
CA GLN A 105 14.19 -16.34 17.66
C GLN A 105 14.17 -16.15 16.14
N ASN A 106 13.22 -16.80 15.47
CA ASN A 106 13.01 -16.69 14.02
C ASN A 106 12.72 -15.24 13.61
N LEU A 107 11.88 -14.53 14.37
CA LEU A 107 11.60 -13.10 14.12
C LEU A 107 12.88 -12.25 14.07
N PHE A 108 13.79 -12.43 15.03
CA PHE A 108 15.03 -11.65 15.07
C PHE A 108 16.01 -12.04 13.96
N GLN A 109 16.12 -13.33 13.63
CA GLN A 109 16.96 -13.79 12.52
C GLN A 109 16.44 -13.27 11.18
N ASP A 110 15.12 -13.34 10.96
CA ASP A 110 14.47 -12.83 9.75
C ASP A 110 14.63 -11.32 9.64
N ALA A 111 14.47 -10.57 10.74
CA ALA A 111 14.66 -9.13 10.76
C ALA A 111 16.11 -8.73 10.45
N ALA A 112 17.10 -9.46 10.96
CA ALA A 112 18.51 -9.22 10.65
C ALA A 112 18.81 -9.44 9.15
N LYS A 113 18.31 -10.55 8.58
CA LYS A 113 18.46 -10.83 7.14
C LYS A 113 17.75 -9.77 6.28
N ARG A 114 16.51 -9.44 6.63
CA ARG A 114 15.68 -8.48 5.89
C ARG A 114 16.28 -7.07 5.88
N ALA A 115 16.99 -6.67 6.94
CA ALA A 115 17.68 -5.38 6.99
C ALA A 115 18.72 -5.20 5.87
N ASN A 116 19.44 -6.28 5.51
CA ASN A 116 20.41 -6.27 4.43
C ASN A 116 19.72 -6.18 3.07
N GLU A 117 18.69 -7.00 2.85
CA GLU A 117 17.88 -6.99 1.62
C GLU A 117 17.26 -5.60 1.37
N LEU A 118 16.66 -5.00 2.40
CA LEU A 118 16.06 -3.66 2.32
C LEU A 118 17.08 -2.57 2.00
N SER A 119 18.33 -2.75 2.38
CA SER A 119 19.39 -1.77 2.06
C SER A 119 19.80 -1.87 0.60
N GLN A 120 19.86 -3.08 0.04
CA GLN A 120 20.06 -3.26 -1.41
C GLN A 120 18.86 -2.74 -2.21
N GLU A 121 17.63 -3.11 -1.82
CA GLU A 121 16.41 -2.64 -2.48
C GLU A 121 16.31 -1.11 -2.47
N MET A 122 16.70 -0.45 -1.37
CA MET A 122 16.74 1.01 -1.29
C MET A 122 17.72 1.60 -2.30
N SER A 123 18.94 1.06 -2.35
CA SER A 123 19.98 1.53 -3.28
C SER A 123 19.52 1.40 -4.73
N ASP A 124 18.92 0.27 -5.08
CA ASP A 124 18.43 0.01 -6.43
C ASP A 124 17.28 0.97 -6.81
N ILE A 125 16.37 1.27 -5.87
CA ILE A 125 15.27 2.20 -6.10
C ILE A 125 15.78 3.64 -6.22
N GLU A 126 16.75 4.04 -5.40
CA GLU A 126 17.34 5.38 -5.48
C GLU A 126 18.09 5.59 -6.80
N ALA A 127 18.85 4.59 -7.27
CA ALA A 127 19.48 4.62 -8.59
C ALA A 127 18.44 4.77 -9.72
N LYS A 128 17.37 3.96 -9.69
CA LYS A 128 16.28 4.06 -10.69
C LYS A 128 15.59 5.42 -10.68
N ILE A 129 15.37 6.00 -9.51
CA ILE A 129 14.77 7.34 -9.38
C ILE A 129 15.65 8.37 -10.10
N VAL A 130 16.95 8.36 -9.81
CA VAL A 130 17.92 9.27 -10.43
C VAL A 130 17.97 9.06 -11.95
N ASP A 131 17.94 7.82 -12.43
CA ASP A 131 17.88 7.54 -13.88
C ASP A 131 16.62 8.12 -14.53
N TRP A 132 15.45 8.01 -13.88
CA TRP A 132 14.22 8.61 -14.38
C TRP A 132 14.25 10.14 -14.33
N GLU A 133 14.82 10.74 -13.29
CA GLU A 133 15.02 12.18 -13.18
C GLU A 133 15.91 12.69 -14.33
N HIS A 134 17.05 12.04 -14.58
CA HIS A 134 17.93 12.35 -15.71
C HIS A 134 17.27 12.10 -17.07
N TYR A 135 16.48 11.04 -17.21
CA TYR A 135 15.72 10.79 -18.43
C TYR A 135 14.77 11.96 -18.73
N ILE A 136 14.05 12.45 -17.71
CA ILE A 136 13.16 13.61 -17.84
C ILE A 136 13.95 14.89 -18.15
N GLU A 137 15.11 15.08 -17.53
CA GLU A 137 15.97 16.26 -17.76
C GLU A 137 16.55 16.31 -19.17
N PHE A 138 17.07 15.19 -19.67
CA PHE A 138 17.84 15.15 -20.92
C PHE A 138 17.00 14.92 -22.17
N THR A 139 15.71 14.55 -22.03
CA THR A 139 14.85 14.27 -23.17
C THR A 139 13.73 15.30 -23.31
N LYS A 140 13.44 15.70 -24.56
CA LYS A 140 12.30 16.55 -24.86
C LYS A 140 11.04 15.70 -24.99
N LEU A 141 10.38 15.44 -23.86
CA LEU A 141 9.16 14.65 -23.81
C LEU A 141 7.95 15.47 -24.25
N ASN A 142 7.07 14.87 -25.05
CA ASN A 142 5.72 15.43 -25.24
C ASN A 142 4.85 15.17 -24.00
N ALA A 143 3.67 15.80 -23.93
CA ALA A 143 2.78 15.69 -22.76
C ALA A 143 2.45 14.23 -22.38
N ARG A 144 2.21 13.36 -23.38
CA ARG A 144 1.89 11.95 -23.14
C ARG A 144 3.09 11.18 -22.58
N GLU A 145 4.27 11.44 -23.11
CA GLU A 145 5.51 10.82 -22.65
C GLU A 145 5.91 11.31 -21.26
N GLY A 146 5.76 12.61 -21.00
CA GLY A 146 5.97 13.22 -19.69
C GLY A 146 5.08 12.59 -18.62
N TYR A 147 3.79 12.40 -18.91
CA TYR A 147 2.88 11.70 -17.99
C TYR A 147 3.30 10.25 -17.73
N LYS A 148 3.77 9.52 -18.74
CA LYS A 148 4.27 8.15 -18.55
C LYS A 148 5.52 8.12 -17.67
N ALA A 149 6.47 9.04 -17.88
CA ALA A 149 7.67 9.15 -17.08
C ALA A 149 7.33 9.50 -15.62
N TYR A 150 6.45 10.48 -15.40
CA TYR A 150 5.92 10.81 -14.08
C TYR A 150 5.25 9.60 -13.40
N SER A 151 4.39 8.87 -14.12
CA SER A 151 3.70 7.70 -13.56
C SER A 151 4.68 6.60 -13.15
N ALA A 152 5.74 6.38 -13.94
CA ALA A 152 6.81 5.45 -13.59
C ALA A 152 7.59 5.91 -12.34
N LEU A 153 7.95 7.20 -12.29
CA LEU A 153 8.65 7.80 -11.15
C LEU A 153 7.80 7.76 -9.87
N ASN A 154 6.50 8.03 -9.96
CA ASN A 154 5.59 7.97 -8.82
C ASN A 154 5.49 6.54 -8.23
N ARG A 155 5.46 5.50 -9.09
CA ARG A 155 5.52 4.10 -8.64
C ARG A 155 6.82 3.80 -7.88
N LEU A 156 7.95 4.37 -8.29
CA LEU A 156 9.22 4.23 -7.58
C LEU A 156 9.20 4.97 -6.23
N PHE A 157 8.56 6.15 -6.14
CA PHE A 157 8.38 6.86 -4.88
C PHE A 157 7.54 6.09 -3.87
N GLU A 158 6.49 5.40 -4.33
CA GLU A 158 5.69 4.51 -3.49
C GLU A 158 6.50 3.33 -2.97
N GLN A 159 7.27 2.68 -3.85
CA GLN A 159 8.18 1.59 -3.46
C GLN A 159 9.22 2.07 -2.44
N ARG A 160 9.87 3.22 -2.69
CA ARG A 160 10.82 3.84 -1.75
C ARG A 160 10.19 4.08 -0.39
N ARG A 161 8.93 4.54 -0.36
CA ARG A 161 8.20 4.78 0.89
C ARG A 161 7.91 3.49 1.64
N ALA A 162 7.49 2.43 0.94
CA ALA A 162 7.27 1.12 1.53
C ALA A 162 8.56 0.56 2.16
N ILE A 163 9.68 0.60 1.42
CA ILE A 163 11.00 0.17 1.90
C ILE A 163 11.43 0.98 3.13
N LYS A 164 11.26 2.31 3.12
CA LYS A 164 11.59 3.17 4.29
C LYS A 164 10.77 2.80 5.52
N ASN A 165 9.48 2.52 5.35
CA ASN A 165 8.61 2.13 6.45
C ASN A 165 9.01 0.76 7.02
N GLU A 166 9.27 -0.22 6.15
CA GLU A 166 9.72 -1.55 6.58
C GLU A 166 11.09 -1.47 7.28
N LYS A 167 12.04 -0.69 6.74
CA LYS A 167 13.36 -0.49 7.34
C LYS A 167 13.28 0.14 8.74
N LYS A 168 12.33 1.06 8.98
CA LYS A 168 12.07 1.59 10.33
C LYS A 168 11.60 0.51 11.29
N LEU A 169 10.66 -0.33 10.88
CA LEU A 169 10.14 -1.42 11.71
C LEU A 169 11.22 -2.48 11.99
N VAL A 170 11.91 -2.94 10.95
CA VAL A 170 13.02 -3.91 11.07
C VAL A 170 14.15 -3.37 11.96
N SER A 171 14.47 -2.08 11.83
CA SER A 171 15.45 -1.44 12.73
C SER A 171 14.98 -1.45 14.17
N ALA A 172 13.70 -1.19 14.44
CA ALA A 172 13.14 -1.26 15.79
C ALA A 172 13.20 -2.69 16.36
N ILE A 173 12.89 -3.72 15.54
CA ILE A 173 13.00 -5.13 15.93
C ILE A 173 14.45 -5.48 16.30
N ASN A 174 15.40 -5.18 15.40
CA ASN A 174 16.82 -5.54 15.61
C ASN A 174 17.44 -4.83 16.82
N ARG A 175 17.07 -3.57 17.10
CA ARG A 175 17.56 -2.85 18.29
C ARG A 175 17.06 -3.44 19.61
N ASN A 176 15.92 -4.11 19.59
CA ASN A 176 15.20 -4.56 20.78
C ASN A 176 15.36 -6.05 21.09
N GLN A 177 16.29 -6.74 20.40
CA GLN A 177 16.53 -8.18 20.55
C GLN A 177 16.78 -8.64 22.00
N ASN A 178 17.40 -7.77 22.81
CA ASN A 178 17.81 -8.08 24.18
C ASN A 178 17.10 -7.21 25.23
N CYS A 179 16.02 -6.51 24.86
CA CYS A 179 15.36 -5.55 25.73
C CYS A 179 14.01 -6.07 26.25
N SER A 180 13.85 -6.11 27.58
CA SER A 180 12.60 -6.55 28.23
C SER A 180 11.38 -5.71 27.86
N ASN A 181 11.56 -4.41 27.59
CA ASN A 181 10.50 -3.49 27.15
C ASN A 181 10.46 -3.27 25.63
N GLY A 182 11.26 -4.03 24.87
CA GLY A 182 11.46 -3.78 23.45
C GLY A 182 10.21 -3.99 22.59
N MET A 183 9.29 -4.85 23.03
CA MET A 183 8.03 -5.10 22.34
C MET A 183 7.12 -3.87 22.29
N THR A 184 7.09 -3.05 23.35
CA THR A 184 6.28 -1.82 23.38
C THR A 184 6.79 -0.80 22.36
N GLU A 185 8.12 -0.67 22.19
CA GLU A 185 8.69 0.20 21.16
C GLU A 185 8.30 -0.28 19.76
N ILE A 186 8.42 -1.58 19.49
CA ILE A 186 8.07 -2.17 18.19
C ILE A 186 6.59 -1.91 17.85
N ILE A 187 5.69 -2.07 18.83
CA ILE A 187 4.25 -1.80 18.66
C ILE A 187 4.01 -0.31 18.38
N ASN A 188 4.65 0.59 19.14
CA ASN A 188 4.50 2.03 18.94
C ASN A 188 5.00 2.49 17.56
N VAL A 189 6.11 1.91 17.08
CA VAL A 189 6.61 2.17 15.72
C VAL A 189 5.59 1.70 14.68
N LEU A 190 5.03 0.50 14.85
CA LEU A 190 4.03 -0.04 13.94
C LEU A 190 2.77 0.83 13.88
N GLU A 191 2.28 1.30 15.03
CA GLU A 191 1.13 2.22 15.10
C GLU A 191 1.44 3.58 14.46
N GLY A 192 2.63 4.14 14.73
CA GLY A 192 3.07 5.38 14.11
C GLY A 192 3.14 5.29 12.59
N LEU A 193 3.58 4.15 12.04
CA LEU A 193 3.63 3.90 10.60
C LEU A 193 2.24 3.84 9.95
N LYS A 194 1.21 3.35 10.64
CA LYS A 194 -0.18 3.30 10.14
C LYS A 194 -0.79 4.68 9.97
N HIS A 195 -0.40 5.63 10.82
CA HIS A 195 -0.95 6.99 10.84
C HIS A 195 0.02 8.04 10.29
N GLN A 196 1.14 7.61 9.71
CA GLN A 196 2.17 8.53 9.23
C GLN A 196 1.65 9.42 8.10
N LYS A 197 1.70 10.73 8.30
CA LYS A 197 1.41 11.75 7.28
C LYS A 197 2.70 12.40 6.81
N TYR A 198 2.75 12.77 5.52
CA TYR A 198 3.85 13.57 5.01
C TYR A 198 3.72 15.01 5.51
N ARG A 199 4.85 15.60 5.92
CA ARG A 199 4.97 17.02 6.23
C ARG A 199 5.90 17.63 5.20
N ALA A 200 5.41 18.61 4.45
CA ALA A 200 6.20 19.34 3.48
C ALA A 200 7.38 20.05 4.15
N ARG A 201 8.49 20.14 3.41
CA ARG A 201 9.76 20.69 3.94
C ARG A 201 10.13 22.04 3.35
N ALA A 202 9.86 22.21 2.05
CA ALA A 202 10.25 23.39 1.29
C ALA A 202 9.07 24.05 0.57
N LEU A 203 8.12 23.24 0.08
CA LEU A 203 6.95 23.70 -0.67
C LEU A 203 5.64 23.24 0.03
N PRO A 204 5.31 23.78 1.22
CA PRO A 204 4.07 23.46 1.92
C PRO A 204 2.80 23.80 1.12
N GLU A 205 2.85 24.81 0.27
CA GLU A 205 1.76 25.28 -0.59
C GLU A 205 1.21 24.20 -1.52
N LEU A 206 2.04 23.23 -1.96
CA LEU A 206 1.58 22.09 -2.77
C LEU A 206 0.59 21.17 -2.02
N PHE A 207 0.45 21.36 -0.71
CA PHE A 207 -0.34 20.51 0.18
C PHE A 207 -1.42 21.31 0.95
N GLU A 208 -1.52 22.63 0.71
CA GLU A 208 -2.46 23.54 1.35
C GLU A 208 -3.39 24.15 0.28
N CYS A 209 -4.60 23.60 0.13
CA CYS A 209 -5.63 23.98 -0.86
C CYS A 209 -5.29 23.74 -2.35
N GLY A 210 -6.32 23.44 -3.15
CA GLY A 210 -6.22 22.88 -4.50
C GLY A 210 -5.36 23.67 -5.48
N ILE A 211 -4.77 22.93 -6.44
CA ILE A 211 -3.91 23.44 -7.51
C ILE A 211 -4.76 24.25 -8.50
N ASP A 212 -5.20 25.44 -8.09
CA ASP A 212 -5.90 26.38 -8.99
C ASP A 212 -5.00 27.57 -9.39
N GLU A 213 -3.80 27.74 -8.82
CA GLU A 213 -2.96 28.93 -9.05
C GLU A 213 -1.47 28.66 -9.31
N VAL A 214 -1.09 27.50 -9.85
CA VAL A 214 0.28 27.30 -10.34
C VAL A 214 0.29 26.58 -11.68
N VAL A 215 -0.14 27.28 -12.74
CA VAL A 215 0.50 27.43 -14.07
C VAL A 215 -0.31 28.47 -14.86
#